data_AF-A0A068YB39-F1
#
_entry.id   AF-A0A068YB39-F1
#
_cell.length_a   1.000
_cell.length_b   1.000
_cell.length_c   1.000
_cell.angle_alpha   90.00
_cell.angle_beta   90.00
_cell.angle_gamma   90.00
#
_symmetry.space_group_name_H-M   'P 1'
#
loop_
_entity.id
_entity.type
_entity.pdbx_description
1 polymer ?
#
loop_
_entity_poly.entity_id
_entity_poly.type
_entity_poly.pdbx_seq_one_letter_code
_entity_poly.pdbx_strand_id
1 'polypeptide(L)'
;MNVSNEDAGAIFKDRIVSEIKIYTSTRHDIVSYLFDGVPLAFLYEGQMIPTVFTLSLLSSSTIPLLYTYDVVMDRIFGGSDLMMPDVIRDRPLGGHVNSLQKSSICSVAAISEKAAHGECSKPLAVGICNMSAAEFGVAGDKDKAILILHTSRDKLTELCPPHLLAS
;
A
#
# COMPACT_ATOMS: atom_id res chain seq x y z
N MET A 1 11.36 6.23 0.90
CA MET A 1 11.15 5.00 1.69
C MET A 1 12.38 4.78 2.56
N ASN A 2 12.22 4.57 3.87
CA ASN A 2 13.34 4.22 4.76
C ASN A 2 13.23 2.73 5.07
N VAL A 3 14.18 1.94 4.57
CA VAL A 3 14.26 0.48 4.73
C VAL A 3 15.43 0.17 5.67
N SER A 4 15.28 -0.81 6.55
CA SER A 4 16.38 -1.23 7.42
C SER A 4 17.56 -1.76 6.58
N ASN A 5 18.79 -1.67 7.09
CA ASN A 5 19.95 -2.19 6.34
C ASN A 5 19.86 -3.70 6.10
N GLU A 6 19.22 -4.43 7.01
CA GLU A 6 18.98 -5.88 6.90
C GLU A 6 18.00 -6.18 5.76
N ASP A 7 16.82 -5.54 5.79
CA ASP A 7 15.82 -5.70 4.73
C ASP A 7 16.38 -5.22 3.38
N ALA A 8 17.13 -4.12 3.35
CA ALA A 8 17.75 -3.61 2.12
C ALA A 8 18.78 -4.61 1.56
N GLY A 9 19.55 -5.26 2.44
CA GLY A 9 20.47 -6.32 2.07
C GLY A 9 19.76 -7.54 1.48
N ALA A 10 18.65 -7.96 2.06
CA ALA A 10 17.89 -9.11 1.57
C ALA A 10 17.10 -8.81 0.28
N ILE A 11 16.56 -7.60 0.16
CA ILE A 11 15.65 -7.22 -0.91
C ILE A 11 16.41 -6.72 -2.14
N PHE A 12 17.48 -5.94 -2.00
CA PHE A 12 18.10 -5.24 -3.14
C PHE A 12 19.52 -5.68 -3.49
N LYS A 13 20.25 -6.31 -2.57
CA LYS A 13 21.68 -6.60 -2.76
C LYS A 13 21.90 -7.63 -3.87
N ASP A 14 22.91 -7.38 -4.70
CA ASP A 14 23.37 -8.26 -5.79
C ASP A 14 22.30 -8.64 -6.84
N ARG A 15 21.22 -7.86 -6.93
CA ARG A 15 20.14 -8.04 -7.90
C ARG A 15 20.34 -7.21 -9.16
N ILE A 16 19.86 -7.73 -10.30
CA ILE A 16 19.85 -6.99 -11.56
C ILE A 16 18.67 -6.02 -11.54
N VAL A 17 18.95 -4.73 -11.72
CA VAL A 17 17.93 -3.68 -11.76
C VAL A 17 17.55 -3.36 -13.19
N SER A 18 16.26 -3.32 -13.47
CA SER A 18 15.70 -2.85 -14.74
C SER A 18 14.56 -1.86 -14.48
N GLU A 19 14.31 -0.99 -15.44
CA GLU A 19 13.22 -0.03 -15.40
C GLU A 19 12.25 -0.35 -16.53
N ILE A 20 10.95 -0.35 -16.23
CA ILE A 20 9.89 -0.41 -17.23
C ILE A 20 9.03 0.84 -17.13
N LYS A 21 8.69 1.41 -18.29
CA LYS A 21 7.73 2.50 -18.39
C LYS A 21 6.37 1.96 -18.84
N ILE A 22 5.36 2.15 -18.00
CA ILE A 22 4.01 1.65 -18.18
C ILE A 22 3.12 2.84 -18.60
N TYR A 23 2.49 2.69 -19.76
CA TYR A 23 1.51 3.64 -20.27
C TYR A 23 0.11 3.17 -19.87
N THR A 24 -0.59 3.96 -19.06
CA THR A 24 -1.94 3.62 -18.60
C THR A 24 -3.00 4.16 -19.55
N SER A 25 -4.20 3.55 -19.53
CA SER A 25 -5.35 4.05 -20.30
C SER A 25 -5.79 5.45 -19.88
N THR A 26 -5.47 5.86 -18.65
CA THR A 26 -5.71 7.21 -18.11
C THR A 26 -4.60 8.20 -18.48
N ARG A 27 -3.65 7.83 -19.34
CA ARG A 27 -2.51 8.65 -19.80
C ARG A 27 -1.60 9.15 -18.67
N HIS A 28 -1.59 8.46 -17.53
CA HIS A 28 -0.60 8.67 -16.48
C HIS A 28 0.50 7.64 -16.67
N ASP A 29 1.68 8.11 -17.10
CA ASP A 29 2.84 7.26 -17.28
C ASP A 29 3.43 6.90 -15.91
N ILE A 30 3.64 5.62 -15.66
CA ILE A 30 4.26 5.12 -14.43
C ILE A 30 5.60 4.50 -14.79
N VAL A 31 6.62 4.75 -13.98
CA VAL A 31 7.93 4.10 -14.10
C VAL A 31 8.06 3.10 -12.96
N SER A 32 8.26 1.82 -13.27
CA SER A 32 8.46 0.77 -12.27
C SER A 32 9.89 0.22 -12.31
N TYR A 33 10.45 0.03 -11.12
CA TYR A 33 11.78 -0.54 -10.90
C TYR A 33 11.66 -2.02 -10.53
N LEU A 34 12.28 -2.84 -11.36
CA LEU A 34 12.26 -4.29 -11.25
C LEU A 34 13.64 -4.76 -10.79
N PHE A 35 13.64 -5.66 -9.81
CA PHE A 35 14.85 -6.31 -9.30
C PHE A 35 14.73 -7.81 -9.60
N ASP A 36 15.65 -8.33 -10.40
CA ASP A 36 15.57 -9.67 -11.00
C ASP A 36 14.21 -9.94 -11.69
N GLY A 37 13.67 -8.92 -12.36
CA GLY A 37 12.37 -8.99 -13.03
C GLY A 37 11.15 -8.86 -12.11
N VAL A 38 11.32 -8.64 -10.81
CA VAL A 38 10.21 -8.46 -9.86
C VAL A 38 9.99 -6.97 -9.57
N PRO A 39 8.79 -6.42 -9.77
CA PRO A 39 8.51 -5.00 -9.49
C PRO A 39 8.52 -4.74 -7.99
N LEU A 40 9.49 -3.97 -7.51
CA LEU A 40 9.64 -3.65 -6.08
C LEU A 40 9.22 -2.22 -5.73
N ALA A 41 9.31 -1.29 -6.69
CA ALA A 41 8.88 0.08 -6.50
C ALA A 41 8.40 0.70 -7.82
N PHE A 42 7.69 1.80 -7.72
CA PHE A 42 7.29 2.63 -8.86
C PHE A 42 7.29 4.11 -8.51
N LEU A 43 7.49 4.97 -9.51
CA LEU A 43 7.37 6.41 -9.38
C LEU A 43 5.94 6.86 -9.62
N TYR A 44 5.43 7.65 -8.68
CA TYR A 44 4.19 8.38 -8.81
C TYR A 44 4.45 9.83 -8.39
N GLU A 45 4.22 10.78 -9.28
CA GLU A 45 4.41 12.23 -9.04
C GLU A 45 5.78 12.58 -8.41
N GLY A 46 6.85 11.89 -8.84
CA GLY A 46 8.21 12.12 -8.34
C GLY A 46 8.52 11.45 -6.99
N GLN A 47 7.57 10.73 -6.40
CA GLN A 47 7.76 9.93 -5.19
C GLN A 47 7.92 8.45 -5.52
N MET A 48 8.91 7.81 -4.90
CA MET A 48 9.11 6.36 -5.01
C MET A 48 8.19 5.62 -4.04
N ILE A 49 7.24 4.87 -4.59
CA ILE A 49 6.23 4.10 -3.89
C ILE A 49 6.64 2.61 -3.92
N PRO A 50 6.74 1.92 -2.77
CA PRO A 50 6.98 0.49 -2.75
C PRO A 50 5.76 -0.27 -3.26
N THR A 51 5.96 -1.41 -3.92
CA THR A 51 4.85 -2.32 -4.23
C THR A 51 4.32 -2.98 -2.95
N VAL A 52 3.08 -3.50 -2.99
CA VAL A 52 2.54 -4.25 -1.85
C VAL A 52 3.35 -5.51 -1.57
N PHE A 53 3.97 -6.07 -2.62
CA PHE A 53 4.92 -7.17 -2.49
C PHE A 53 6.14 -6.75 -1.68
N THR A 54 6.78 -5.61 -2.00
CA THR A 54 7.88 -5.10 -1.19
C THR A 54 7.48 -4.88 0.26
N LEU A 55 6.30 -4.28 0.50
CA LEU A 55 5.80 -4.07 1.85
C LEU A 55 5.57 -5.38 2.63
N SER A 56 5.24 -6.48 1.95
CA SER A 56 5.00 -7.78 2.58
C SER A 56 6.29 -8.52 2.97
N LEU A 57 7.43 -8.11 2.39
CA LEU A 57 8.78 -8.62 2.68
C LEU A 57 9.46 -7.88 3.84
N LEU A 58 9.05 -6.64 4.14
CA LEU A 58 9.68 -5.84 5.19
C LEU A 58 9.36 -6.39 6.58
N SER A 59 10.40 -6.59 7.38
CA SER A 59 10.27 -6.98 8.78
C SER A 59 9.77 -5.83 9.65
N SER A 60 10.07 -4.59 9.25
CA SER A 60 9.58 -3.36 9.87
C SER A 60 9.45 -2.25 8.82
N SER A 61 8.37 -1.48 8.89
CA SER A 61 8.10 -0.39 7.96
C SER A 61 7.81 0.91 8.70
N THR A 62 8.38 2.00 8.20
CA THR A 62 8.07 3.37 8.63
C THR A 62 6.82 3.92 7.95
N ILE A 63 6.26 3.19 6.98
CA ILE A 63 5.05 3.58 6.26
C ILE A 63 3.84 3.28 7.17
N PRO A 64 3.01 4.29 7.48
CA PRO A 64 1.80 4.08 8.28
C PRO A 64 0.89 3.01 7.67
N LEU A 65 0.44 2.07 8.49
CA LEU A 65 -0.51 1.03 8.11
C LEU A 65 -1.89 1.37 8.68
N LEU A 66 -2.87 1.53 7.79
CA LEU A 66 -4.28 1.68 8.12
C LEU A 66 -5.01 0.36 7.96
N TYR A 67 -6.10 0.21 8.68
CA TYR A 67 -6.94 -0.99 8.62
C TYR A 67 -8.33 -0.65 8.11
N THR A 68 -8.89 -1.60 7.36
CA THR A 68 -10.28 -1.59 6.89
C THR A 68 -10.85 -3.02 6.94
N TYR A 69 -12.15 -3.17 6.74
CA TYR A 69 -12.77 -4.50 6.67
C TYR A 69 -12.57 -5.15 5.29
N ASP A 70 -12.55 -6.48 5.25
CA ASP A 70 -12.40 -7.28 4.03
C ASP A 70 -13.42 -6.91 2.93
N VAL A 71 -14.67 -6.64 3.30
CA VAL A 71 -15.72 -6.15 2.38
C VAL A 71 -15.38 -4.80 1.71
N VAL A 72 -14.60 -3.95 2.38
CA VAL A 72 -14.10 -2.70 1.77
C VAL A 72 -12.97 -3.00 0.80
N MET A 73 -12.09 -3.94 1.15
CA MET A 73 -10.98 -4.32 0.28
C MET A 73 -11.44 -4.84 -1.07
N ASP A 74 -12.56 -5.56 -1.13
CA ASP A 74 -13.13 -5.99 -2.43
C ASP A 74 -13.48 -4.79 -3.33
N ARG A 75 -13.96 -3.68 -2.76
CA ARG A 75 -14.20 -2.43 -3.51
C ARG A 75 -12.88 -1.78 -3.95
N ILE A 76 -11.87 -1.80 -3.08
CA ILE A 76 -10.54 -1.25 -3.37
C ILE A 76 -9.85 -2.04 -4.50
N PHE A 77 -9.96 -3.37 -4.51
CA PHE A 77 -9.48 -4.21 -5.61
C PHE A 77 -10.19 -3.92 -6.93
N GLY A 78 -11.44 -3.43 -6.86
CA GLY A 78 -12.18 -2.89 -8.02
C GLY A 78 -11.71 -1.52 -8.51
N GLY A 79 -10.70 -0.91 -7.86
CA GLY A 79 -10.16 0.41 -8.19
C GLY A 79 -10.76 1.57 -7.39
N SER A 80 -11.47 1.29 -6.29
CA SER A 80 -11.98 2.34 -5.40
C SER A 80 -10.89 2.87 -4.48
N ASP A 81 -11.02 4.13 -4.10
CA ASP A 81 -10.23 4.73 -3.02
C ASP A 81 -10.76 4.32 -1.65
N LEU A 82 -9.93 4.48 -0.60
CA LEU A 82 -10.38 4.27 0.77
C LEU A 82 -11.04 5.54 1.30
N MET A 83 -12.32 5.42 1.64
CA MET A 83 -13.13 6.52 2.16
C MET A 83 -13.06 6.57 3.68
N MET A 84 -13.30 7.75 4.26
CA MET A 84 -13.22 7.98 5.71
C MET A 84 -14.06 7.03 6.58
N PRO A 85 -15.32 6.70 6.24
CA PRO A 85 -16.13 5.76 7.03
C PRO A 85 -15.54 4.36 7.10
N ASP A 86 -14.78 3.98 6.08
CA ASP A 86 -14.24 2.64 5.92
C ASP A 86 -12.89 2.47 6.67
N VAL A 87 -12.35 3.52 7.29
CA VAL A 87 -11.11 3.44 8.07
C VAL A 87 -11.40 3.05 9.51
N ILE A 88 -10.74 2.00 9.98
CA ILE A 88 -10.80 1.55 11.36
C ILE A 88 -9.94 2.48 12.22
N ARG A 89 -10.61 3.21 13.12
CA ARG A 89 -9.99 4.20 14.03
C ARG A 89 -9.89 3.73 15.47
N ASP A 90 -10.55 2.64 15.81
CA ASP A 90 -10.60 2.14 17.18
C ASP A 90 -9.28 1.47 17.59
N ARG A 91 -8.92 1.65 18.86
CA ARG A 91 -7.72 1.00 19.41
C ARG A 91 -7.94 -0.52 19.53
N PRO A 92 -6.90 -1.34 19.29
CA PRO A 92 -5.49 -0.97 19.16
C PRO A 92 -5.04 -0.57 17.74
N LEU A 93 -5.88 -0.76 16.73
CA LEU A 93 -5.47 -0.73 15.32
C LEU A 93 -5.48 0.67 14.69
N GLY A 94 -6.28 1.61 15.22
CA GLY A 94 -6.32 3.00 14.78
C GLY A 94 -5.14 3.88 15.23
N GLY A 95 -4.16 3.34 15.96
CA GLY A 95 -3.05 4.12 16.52
C GLY A 95 -2.22 4.90 15.48
N HIS A 96 -2.07 4.32 14.28
CA HIS A 96 -1.28 4.91 13.19
C HIS A 96 -1.93 6.12 12.52
N VAL A 97 -3.24 6.32 12.69
CA VAL A 97 -3.97 7.47 12.13
C VAL A 97 -3.39 8.80 12.61
N ASN A 98 -2.88 8.84 13.85
CA ASN A 98 -2.29 10.05 14.43
C ASN A 98 -0.93 10.45 13.81
N SER A 99 -0.28 9.54 13.10
CA SER A 99 0.99 9.80 12.41
C SER A 99 0.82 10.22 10.94
N LEU A 100 -0.43 10.25 10.42
CA LEU A 100 -0.68 10.54 9.02
C LEU A 100 -0.36 11.99 8.68
N GLN A 101 0.40 12.16 7.60
CA GLN A 101 0.70 13.43 6.99
C GLN A 101 0.02 13.49 5.62
N LYS A 102 -0.53 14.65 5.26
CA LYS A 102 -1.09 14.85 3.93
C LYS A 102 0.00 14.64 2.88
N SER A 103 -0.34 13.99 1.78
CA SER A 103 0.57 13.64 0.69
C SER A 103 1.70 12.66 1.07
N SER A 104 1.63 12.00 2.24
CA SER A 104 2.57 10.93 2.60
C SER A 104 2.11 9.57 2.09
N ILE A 105 3.06 8.66 1.89
CA ILE A 105 2.80 7.25 1.56
C ILE A 105 2.16 6.57 2.79
N CYS A 106 1.13 5.77 2.56
CA CYS A 106 0.55 4.87 3.55
C CYS A 106 0.15 3.54 2.91
N SER A 107 -0.02 2.53 3.74
CA SER A 107 -0.49 1.20 3.33
C SER A 107 -1.81 0.85 4.01
N VAL A 108 -2.54 -0.10 3.42
CA VAL A 108 -3.84 -0.56 3.89
C VAL A 108 -3.83 -2.08 4.03
N ALA A 109 -4.27 -2.58 5.18
CA ALA A 109 -4.51 -3.99 5.45
C ALA A 109 -5.99 -4.26 5.78
N ALA A 110 -6.41 -5.51 5.62
CA ALA A 110 -7.74 -5.98 5.96
C ALA A 110 -7.79 -6.57 7.36
N ILE A 111 -8.94 -6.43 7.99
CA ILE A 111 -9.39 -7.25 9.11
C ILE A 111 -10.58 -8.05 8.62
N SER A 112 -10.57 -9.37 8.85
CA SER A 112 -11.77 -10.15 8.58
C SER A 112 -12.76 -10.04 9.74
N GLU A 113 -14.00 -9.64 9.42
CA GLU A 113 -15.08 -9.61 10.41
C GLU A 113 -15.40 -10.99 10.99
N LYS A 114 -15.09 -12.06 10.23
CA LYS A 114 -15.42 -13.45 10.56
C LYS A 114 -14.29 -14.19 11.28
N ALA A 115 -13.08 -13.64 11.29
CA ALA A 115 -11.95 -14.28 11.94
C ALA A 115 -12.09 -14.13 13.46
N ALA A 116 -12.27 -15.26 14.15
CA ALA A 116 -12.11 -15.31 15.60
C ALA A 116 -10.69 -14.78 15.92
N HIS A 117 -10.61 -13.71 16.71
CA HIS A 117 -9.39 -13.03 17.16
C HIS A 117 -8.82 -11.87 16.33
N GLY A 118 -9.54 -11.32 15.34
CA GLY A 118 -9.13 -10.04 14.73
C GLY A 118 -7.78 -10.12 14.00
N GLU A 119 -7.53 -11.26 13.34
CA GLU A 119 -6.34 -11.46 12.52
C GLU A 119 -6.28 -10.39 11.42
N CYS A 120 -5.15 -9.69 11.36
CA CYS A 120 -4.89 -8.63 10.40
C CYS A 120 -4.06 -9.18 9.24
N SER A 121 -4.44 -8.84 8.01
CA SER A 121 -3.63 -9.22 6.84
C SER A 121 -2.30 -8.46 6.80
N LYS A 122 -1.37 -8.96 5.99
CA LYS A 122 -0.28 -8.12 5.46
C LYS A 122 -0.87 -6.95 4.63
N PRO A 123 -0.10 -5.89 4.33
CA PRO A 123 -0.54 -4.82 3.43
C PRO A 123 -1.07 -5.36 2.10
N LEU A 124 -2.29 -4.96 1.74
CA LEU A 124 -2.97 -5.36 0.50
C LEU A 124 -3.09 -4.22 -0.50
N ALA A 125 -2.92 -2.97 -0.05
CA ALA A 125 -2.84 -1.80 -0.89
C ALA A 125 -1.84 -0.78 -0.37
N VAL A 126 -1.38 0.09 -1.25
CA VAL A 126 -0.52 1.24 -0.97
C VAL A 126 -1.06 2.46 -1.70
N GLY A 127 -0.95 3.62 -1.06
CA GLY A 127 -1.52 4.85 -1.57
C GLY A 127 -0.92 6.09 -0.92
N ILE A 128 -1.56 7.21 -1.21
CA ILE A 128 -1.20 8.53 -0.69
C ILE A 128 -2.30 9.03 0.25
N CYS A 129 -1.90 9.47 1.44
CA CYS A 129 -2.77 10.16 2.38
C CYS A 129 -3.33 11.43 1.73
N ASN A 130 -4.64 11.50 1.57
CA ASN A 130 -5.30 12.69 1.04
C ASN A 130 -5.54 13.76 2.12
N MET A 131 -5.28 13.42 3.39
CA MET A 131 -5.49 14.27 4.55
C MET A 131 -4.45 14.03 5.65
N SER A 132 -4.24 15.04 6.48
CA SER A 132 -3.45 14.99 7.71
C SER A 132 -4.23 14.39 8.88
N ALA A 133 -3.54 14.00 9.96
CA ALA A 133 -4.18 13.51 11.19
C ALA A 133 -5.22 14.49 11.78
N ALA A 134 -5.01 15.80 11.66
CA ALA A 134 -5.96 16.82 12.13
C ALA A 134 -7.23 16.87 11.27
N GLU A 135 -7.06 16.82 9.93
CA GLU A 135 -8.19 16.73 8.99
C GLU A 135 -8.96 15.42 9.17
N PHE A 136 -8.26 14.32 9.51
CA PHE A 136 -8.87 13.01 9.80
C PHE A 136 -9.89 13.05 10.94
N GLY A 137 -9.68 13.92 11.94
CA GLY A 137 -10.57 14.05 13.10
C GLY A 137 -11.88 14.79 12.82
N VAL A 138 -11.95 15.58 11.74
CA VAL A 138 -13.11 16.41 11.38
C VAL A 138 -13.70 16.06 10.02
N ALA A 139 -13.10 15.12 9.29
CA ALA A 139 -13.55 14.68 7.98
C ALA A 139 -14.92 13.98 8.05
N GLY A 140 -15.75 14.25 7.05
CA GLY A 140 -17.08 13.68 6.89
C GLY A 140 -17.07 12.37 6.11
N ASP A 141 -18.23 11.72 6.04
CA ASP A 141 -18.36 10.37 5.48
C ASP A 141 -18.08 10.26 3.97
N LYS A 142 -18.04 11.40 3.27
CA LYS A 142 -17.76 11.45 1.83
C LYS A 142 -16.31 11.81 1.51
N ASP A 143 -15.50 12.06 2.51
CA ASP A 143 -14.12 12.44 2.30
C ASP A 143 -13.26 11.22 2.00
N LYS A 144 -12.40 11.36 0.99
CA LYS A 144 -11.41 10.36 0.60
C LYS A 144 -10.27 10.39 1.60
N ALA A 145 -10.05 9.30 2.32
CA ALA A 145 -8.94 9.16 3.26
C ALA A 145 -7.61 8.93 2.51
N ILE A 146 -7.59 7.91 1.65
CA ILE A 146 -6.39 7.47 0.91
C ILE A 146 -6.72 7.38 -0.57
N LEU A 147 -5.87 8.00 -1.40
CA LEU A 147 -5.81 7.74 -2.84
C LEU A 147 -5.05 6.42 -3.06
N ILE A 148 -5.72 5.38 -3.54
CA ILE A 148 -5.10 4.07 -3.75
C ILE A 148 -4.34 4.08 -5.08
N LEU A 149 -3.05 3.69 -5.02
CA LEU A 149 -2.18 3.67 -6.19
C LEU A 149 -1.90 2.26 -6.69
N HIS A 150 -1.82 1.29 -5.78
CA HIS A 150 -1.47 -0.08 -6.12
C HIS A 150 -2.05 -1.06 -5.10
N THR A 151 -2.48 -2.23 -5.56
CA THR A 151 -3.11 -3.30 -4.76
C THR A 151 -2.55 -4.67 -5.11
N SER A 152 -2.75 -5.65 -4.22
CA SER A 152 -2.32 -7.04 -4.43
C SER A 152 -3.10 -7.80 -5.51
N ARG A 153 -4.08 -7.18 -6.16
CA ARG A 153 -4.90 -7.80 -7.22
C ARG A 153 -4.92 -6.99 -8.52
N ASP A 154 -3.97 -6.06 -8.69
CA ASP A 154 -3.90 -5.25 -9.90
C ASP A 154 -2.88 -5.75 -10.94
N LYS A 155 -2.83 -5.05 -12.08
CA LYS A 155 -1.95 -5.39 -13.21
C LYS A 155 -0.46 -5.26 -12.90
N LEU A 156 -0.06 -4.42 -11.95
CA LEU A 156 1.34 -4.32 -11.55
C LEU A 156 1.74 -5.56 -10.72
N THR A 157 0.85 -6.06 -9.85
CA THR A 157 1.07 -7.32 -9.14
C THR A 157 1.13 -8.52 -10.09
N GLU A 158 0.34 -8.53 -11.17
CA GLU A 158 0.41 -9.61 -12.18
C GLU A 158 1.78 -9.75 -12.87
N LEU A 159 2.64 -8.73 -12.81
CA LEU A 159 4.02 -8.82 -13.30
C LEU A 159 4.95 -9.60 -12.36
N CYS A 160 4.56 -9.80 -11.10
CA CYS A 160 5.31 -10.63 -10.18
C CYS A 160 5.19 -12.12 -10.59
N PRO A 161 6.28 -12.89 -10.52
CA PRO A 161 6.22 -14.33 -10.74
C PRO A 161 5.19 -15.01 -9.80
N PRO A 162 4.31 -15.90 -10.31
CA PRO A 162 3.24 -16.49 -9.50
C PRO A 162 3.71 -17.22 -8.24
N HIS A 163 4.90 -17.82 -8.27
CA HIS A 163 5.49 -18.52 -7.14
C HIS A 163 5.88 -17.59 -5.97
N LEU A 164 5.98 -16.29 -6.21
CA LEU A 164 6.23 -15.28 -5.17
C LEU A 164 4.94 -14.71 -4.57
N LEU A 165 3.78 -14.92 -5.21
CA LEU A 165 2.49 -14.39 -4.76
C LEU A 165 1.68 -15.38 -3.90
N ALA A 166 2.08 -16.66 -3.88
CA ALA A 166 1.36 -17.73 -3.20
C ALA A 166 1.77 -17.98 -1.73
N SER A 167 2.63 -17.12 -1.16
CA SER A 167 3.19 -17.26 0.19
C SER A 167 2.56 -16.34 1.22
#